data_AF-A0A160IKY5-F1
#
_entry.id   AF-A0A160IKY5-F1
#
_cell.length_a   1.000
_cell.length_b   1.000
_cell.length_c   1.000
_cell.angle_alpha   90.00
_cell.angle_beta   90.00
_cell.angle_gamma   90.00
#
_symmetry.space_group_name_H-M   'P 1'
#
loop_
_entity.id
_entity.type
_entity.pdbx_description
1 polymer ?
#
loop_
_entity_poly.entity_id
_entity_poly.type
_entity_poly.pdbx_seq_one_letter_code
_entity_poly.pdbx_strand_id
1 'polypeptide(L)'
;MNPSFASNLQTNKLVTKMLWGMYFLGLASTYASTKTINSVFFYGIAGLLILLSLSIWTYRKWAPFAVQYFVVIGLTILTVIMADSNPKISTYLMTYVCLAVITLYHNYLSILLSGISGLLLTNFFFFQYKETMFAGQDPKIIISLNVFLTVITAALVAQARIGQRMHENILSAEKQSEQDKMKLEQLLSKIKDASENLHHFSQSVKENVTRTGEISSNITYAFTEVAKGVESQAVSVGGMSHSVTSTNDVAKGLFQHSNDMKKLSEQTAIVTNAGENQILELSSKMKEVSELMQQTNTLMYELNQQSESIEGILTTIEEISSQTNLLALNAAIEAARAGDQGRGFAVVADEVRRLAEDSQHSTKQIGSILSEIRNKAQQAAQFVNGSQGVVTSSLEATEKTAENFNQILMNTNQVAAQSSEVQELINQLYESTGYIVGEIHSVSGIAETSSGSVEEVLASVEEQHKCVEEVVDSFNKFEALTSELNELVKE
;
A
#
# COMPACT_ATOMS: atom_id res chain seq x y z
N MET A 1 48.99 -33.78 48.09
CA MET A 1 49.61 -34.78 48.99
C MET A 1 48.92 -36.11 48.71
N ASN A 2 49.64 -37.16 48.30
CA ASN A 2 49.01 -38.41 47.86
C ASN A 2 48.13 -38.98 49.00
N PRO A 3 46.80 -39.15 48.85
CA PRO A 3 45.90 -39.55 49.95
C PRO A 3 46.31 -40.89 50.58
N SER A 4 46.94 -41.76 49.79
CA SER A 4 47.56 -43.00 50.26
C SER A 4 48.70 -42.76 51.28
N PHE A 5 49.48 -41.70 51.14
CA PHE A 5 50.59 -41.37 52.05
C PHE A 5 50.09 -40.92 53.43
N ALA A 6 49.02 -40.11 53.47
CA ALA A 6 48.42 -39.63 54.72
C ALA A 6 47.72 -40.75 55.49
N SER A 7 46.96 -41.60 54.78
CA SER A 7 46.30 -42.77 55.35
C SER A 7 47.30 -43.81 55.91
N ASN A 8 48.36 -44.12 55.17
CA ASN A 8 49.42 -45.02 55.65
C ASN A 8 50.15 -44.47 56.88
N LEU A 9 50.38 -43.15 56.94
CA LEU A 9 51.01 -42.52 58.10
C LEU A 9 50.12 -42.56 59.36
N GLN A 10 48.81 -42.37 59.21
CA GLN A 10 47.85 -42.51 60.32
C GLN A 10 47.80 -43.95 60.82
N THR A 11 47.74 -44.92 59.90
CA THR A 11 47.76 -46.36 60.21
C THR A 11 49.06 -46.76 60.91
N ASN A 12 50.21 -46.29 60.42
CA ASN A 12 51.51 -46.52 61.06
C ASN A 12 51.57 -45.99 62.50
N LYS A 13 51.06 -44.79 62.77
CA LYS A 13 51.01 -44.22 64.12
C LYS A 13 50.10 -45.02 65.04
N LEU A 14 48.94 -45.47 64.54
CA LEU A 14 48.00 -46.29 65.29
C LEU A 14 48.64 -47.64 65.67
N VAL A 15 49.21 -48.34 64.70
CA VAL A 15 49.87 -49.63 64.91
C VAL A 15 51.04 -49.49 65.88
N THR A 16 51.87 -48.46 65.74
CA THR A 16 53.00 -48.21 66.65
C THR A 16 52.52 -48.02 68.10
N LYS A 17 51.44 -47.25 68.32
CA LYS A 17 50.84 -47.08 69.65
C LYS A 17 50.28 -48.39 70.21
N MET A 18 49.59 -49.18 69.38
CA MET A 18 49.07 -50.48 69.79
C MET A 18 50.21 -51.45 70.15
N LEU A 19 51.29 -51.47 69.38
CA LEU A 19 52.47 -52.29 69.63
C LEU A 19 53.15 -51.94 70.96
N TRP A 20 53.28 -50.65 71.29
CA TRP A 20 53.74 -50.23 72.62
C TRP A 20 52.84 -50.75 73.74
N GLY A 21 51.52 -50.63 73.59
CA GLY A 21 50.55 -51.17 74.55
C GLY A 21 50.64 -52.69 74.71
N MET A 22 50.71 -53.42 73.59
CA MET A 22 50.86 -54.88 73.57
C MET A 22 52.19 -55.32 74.21
N TYR A 23 53.26 -54.56 74.02
CA TYR A 23 54.56 -54.84 74.62
C TYR A 23 54.56 -54.66 76.14
N PHE A 24 53.95 -53.59 76.67
CA PHE A 24 53.79 -53.44 78.13
C PHE A 24 52.92 -54.54 78.75
N LEU A 25 51.82 -54.91 78.07
CA LEU A 25 50.98 -56.05 78.47
C LEU A 25 51.74 -57.38 78.41
N GLY A 26 52.55 -57.58 77.36
CA GLY A 26 53.42 -58.74 77.20
C GLY A 26 54.47 -58.85 78.31
N LEU A 27 55.13 -57.74 78.65
CA LEU A 27 56.07 -57.68 79.77
C LEU A 27 55.39 -58.00 81.11
N ALA A 28 54.22 -57.42 81.39
CA ALA A 28 53.45 -57.72 82.60
C ALA A 28 53.04 -59.21 82.68
N SER A 29 52.62 -59.80 81.56
CA SER A 29 52.28 -61.23 81.46
C SER A 29 53.50 -62.14 81.68
N THR A 30 54.65 -61.81 81.08
CA THR A 30 55.90 -62.58 81.28
C THR A 30 56.44 -62.47 82.70
N TYR A 31 56.29 -61.32 83.36
CA TYR A 31 56.62 -61.15 84.78
C TYR A 31 55.73 -62.02 85.69
N ALA A 32 54.44 -62.15 85.38
CA ALA A 32 53.53 -63.00 86.13
C ALA A 32 53.77 -64.51 85.92
N SER A 33 54.22 -64.93 84.73
CA SER A 33 54.38 -66.35 84.36
C SER A 33 55.75 -66.96 84.70
N THR A 34 56.79 -66.15 84.89
CA THR A 34 58.17 -66.64 85.04
C THR A 34 58.88 -66.02 86.24
N LYS A 35 59.19 -66.82 87.27
CA LYS A 35 59.97 -66.39 88.45
C LYS A 35 61.48 -66.27 88.19
N THR A 36 61.90 -65.94 86.96
CA THR A 36 63.33 -65.85 86.58
C THR A 36 63.60 -64.52 85.87
N ILE A 37 64.29 -63.61 86.56
CA ILE A 37 64.55 -62.22 86.12
C ILE A 37 65.28 -62.13 84.76
N ASN A 38 66.16 -63.08 84.45
CA ASN A 38 67.00 -63.02 83.25
C ASN A 38 66.21 -63.10 81.93
N SER A 39 65.13 -63.88 81.89
CA SER A 39 64.30 -64.02 80.68
C SER A 39 63.54 -62.73 80.36
N VAL A 40 62.94 -62.11 81.37
CA VAL A 40 62.21 -60.84 81.25
C VAL A 40 63.13 -59.71 80.79
N PHE A 41 64.39 -59.69 81.28
CA PHE A 41 65.35 -58.65 80.91
C PHE A 41 65.77 -58.72 79.44
N PHE A 42 66.02 -59.94 78.91
CA PHE A 42 66.40 -60.14 77.51
C PHE A 42 65.27 -59.76 76.54
N TYR A 43 64.03 -60.15 76.86
CA TYR A 43 62.83 -59.77 76.09
C TYR A 43 62.53 -58.29 76.14
N GLY A 44 62.71 -57.69 77.31
CA GLY A 44 62.56 -56.25 77.49
C GLY A 44 63.51 -55.48 76.58
N ILE A 45 64.79 -55.82 76.57
CA ILE A 45 65.74 -55.07 75.73
C ILE A 45 65.47 -55.30 74.23
N ALA A 46 65.25 -56.54 73.80
CA ALA A 46 65.01 -56.85 72.39
C ALA A 46 63.72 -56.19 71.87
N GLY A 47 62.62 -56.29 72.61
CA GLY A 47 61.35 -55.66 72.25
C GLY A 47 61.43 -54.14 72.28
N LEU A 48 62.13 -53.55 73.25
CA LEU A 48 62.32 -52.10 73.35
C LEU A 48 63.15 -51.55 72.18
N LEU A 49 64.20 -52.26 71.73
CA LEU A 49 64.99 -51.86 70.55
C LEU A 49 64.15 -51.93 69.26
N ILE A 50 63.37 -53.00 69.08
CA ILE A 50 62.49 -53.17 67.91
C ILE A 50 61.40 -52.07 67.90
N LEU A 51 60.80 -51.75 69.04
CA LEU A 51 59.77 -50.71 69.14
C LEU A 51 60.32 -49.29 69.00
N LEU A 52 61.50 -49.00 69.54
CA LEU A 52 62.16 -47.70 69.34
C LEU A 52 62.54 -47.50 67.87
N SER A 53 63.08 -48.52 67.21
CA SER A 53 63.39 -48.45 65.77
C SER A 53 62.13 -48.25 64.91
N LEU A 54 61.05 -48.98 65.21
CA LEU A 54 59.73 -48.80 64.60
C LEU A 54 59.14 -47.41 64.83
N SER A 55 59.28 -46.89 66.04
CA SER A 55 58.81 -45.56 66.43
C SER A 55 59.61 -44.49 65.68
N ILE A 56 60.94 -44.61 65.61
CA ILE A 56 61.78 -43.68 64.85
C ILE A 56 61.38 -43.68 63.37
N TRP A 57 61.21 -44.85 62.74
CA TRP A 57 60.80 -44.94 61.34
C TRP A 57 59.42 -44.32 61.09
N THR A 58 58.46 -44.59 61.97
CA THR A 58 57.09 -44.06 61.87
C THR A 58 57.05 -42.54 62.03
N TYR A 59 57.76 -41.99 63.02
CA TYR A 59 57.70 -40.56 63.34
C TYR A 59 58.65 -39.71 62.46
N ARG A 60 59.77 -40.27 61.99
CA ARG A 60 60.67 -39.64 61.02
C ARG A 60 60.12 -39.65 59.58
N LYS A 61 58.98 -40.34 59.36
CA LYS A 61 58.28 -40.48 58.07
C LYS A 61 59.15 -41.08 56.96
N TRP A 62 60.14 -41.89 57.33
CA TRP A 62 61.03 -42.51 56.36
C TRP A 62 60.30 -43.70 55.74
N ALA A 63 60.01 -43.62 54.44
CA ALA A 63 59.29 -44.65 53.66
C ALA A 63 58.06 -45.26 54.40
N PRO A 64 56.94 -44.53 54.58
CA PRO A 64 55.80 -45.00 55.37
C PRO A 64 55.15 -46.28 54.83
N PHE A 65 55.32 -46.59 53.53
CA PHE A 65 54.88 -47.86 52.95
C PHE A 65 55.74 -49.05 53.36
N ALA A 66 57.00 -48.83 53.76
CA ALA A 66 57.94 -49.87 54.17
C ALA A 66 57.75 -50.29 55.64
N VAL A 67 57.16 -49.41 56.46
CA VAL A 67 56.97 -49.62 57.91
C VAL A 67 56.19 -50.90 58.21
N GLN A 68 55.13 -51.19 57.45
CA GLN A 68 54.33 -52.42 57.62
C GLN A 68 55.17 -53.71 57.46
N TYR A 69 56.13 -53.74 56.53
CA TYR A 69 57.01 -54.91 56.34
C TYR A 69 58.05 -54.99 57.46
N PHE A 70 58.53 -53.85 57.94
CA PHE A 70 59.43 -53.78 59.09
C PHE A 70 58.75 -54.24 60.38
N VAL A 71 57.45 -53.99 60.55
CA VAL A 71 56.66 -54.56 61.66
C VAL A 71 56.63 -56.09 61.59
N VAL A 72 56.43 -56.68 60.41
CA VAL A 72 56.47 -58.15 60.24
C VAL A 72 57.85 -58.71 60.62
N ILE A 73 58.93 -58.11 60.11
CA ILE A 73 60.30 -58.54 60.40
C ILE A 73 60.62 -58.37 61.89
N GLY A 74 60.29 -57.22 62.48
CA GLY A 74 60.54 -56.95 63.89
C GLY A 74 59.78 -57.91 64.81
N LEU A 75 58.49 -58.15 64.54
CA LEU A 75 57.70 -59.07 65.35
C LEU A 75 58.15 -60.52 65.17
N THR A 76 58.52 -60.95 63.96
CA THR A 76 59.05 -62.31 63.74
C THR A 76 60.37 -62.53 64.49
N ILE A 77 61.30 -61.57 64.45
CA ILE A 77 62.53 -61.60 65.25
C ILE A 77 62.20 -61.68 66.75
N LEU A 78 61.26 -60.86 67.23
CA LEU A 78 60.81 -60.88 68.62
C LEU A 78 60.25 -62.25 69.01
N THR A 79 59.44 -62.89 68.15
CA THR A 79 58.90 -64.24 68.42
C THR A 79 59.97 -65.32 68.48
N VAL A 80 61.03 -65.24 67.66
CA VAL A 80 62.17 -66.17 67.72
C VAL A 80 62.92 -65.99 69.03
N ILE A 81 63.19 -64.74 69.42
CA ILE A 81 63.86 -64.44 70.69
C ILE A 81 63.02 -64.96 71.85
N MET A 82 61.70 -64.73 71.85
CA MET A 82 60.79 -65.24 72.88
C MET A 82 60.76 -66.76 72.97
N ALA A 83 60.92 -67.46 71.84
CA ALA A 83 60.94 -68.92 71.81
C ALA A 83 62.21 -69.50 72.44
N ASP A 84 63.36 -68.86 72.23
CA ASP A 84 64.65 -69.36 72.70
C ASP A 84 64.80 -69.25 74.21
N SER A 85 64.42 -68.13 74.84
CA SER A 85 64.60 -67.99 76.29
C SER A 85 63.50 -68.64 77.13
N ASN A 86 62.34 -68.98 76.56
CA ASN A 86 61.27 -69.69 77.27
C ASN A 86 60.32 -70.44 76.32
N PRO A 87 60.70 -71.66 75.91
CA PRO A 87 59.91 -72.44 74.95
C PRO A 87 58.61 -72.96 75.59
N LYS A 88 57.50 -72.23 75.37
CA LYS A 88 56.14 -72.59 75.81
C LYS A 88 55.13 -72.44 74.67
N ILE A 89 54.02 -73.17 74.75
CA ILE A 89 52.90 -73.05 73.78
C ILE A 89 52.33 -71.62 73.71
N SER A 90 52.36 -70.87 74.82
CA SER A 90 51.95 -69.46 74.85
C SER A 90 52.83 -68.55 73.98
N THR A 91 54.11 -68.90 73.82
CA THR A 91 55.04 -68.17 72.96
C THR A 91 54.76 -68.45 71.49
N TYR A 92 54.39 -69.69 71.15
CA TYR A 92 53.94 -70.04 69.80
C TYR A 92 52.71 -69.24 69.36
N LEU A 93 51.77 -68.97 70.27
CA LEU A 93 50.59 -68.13 69.99
C LEU A 93 50.95 -66.72 69.50
N MET A 94 52.18 -66.23 69.74
CA MET A 94 52.61 -64.93 69.19
C MET A 94 52.71 -64.91 67.67
N THR A 95 52.87 -66.06 67.00
CA THR A 95 52.81 -66.12 65.52
C THR A 95 51.42 -65.68 65.01
N TYR A 96 50.35 -66.03 65.71
CA TYR A 96 48.99 -65.56 65.42
C TYR A 96 48.79 -64.09 65.79
N VAL A 97 49.42 -63.62 66.86
CA VAL A 97 49.39 -62.19 67.24
C VAL A 97 50.08 -61.32 66.18
N CYS A 98 51.21 -61.78 65.61
CA CYS A 98 51.87 -61.11 64.49
C CYS A 98 50.95 -60.99 63.28
N LEU A 99 50.24 -62.09 62.98
CA LEU A 99 49.24 -62.14 61.92
C LEU A 99 48.07 -61.18 62.19
N ALA A 100 47.61 -61.08 63.44
CA ALA A 100 46.51 -60.21 63.84
C ALA A 100 46.89 -58.72 63.75
N VAL A 101 48.09 -58.33 64.20
CA VAL A 101 48.53 -56.92 64.17
C VAL A 101 48.69 -56.42 62.74
N ILE A 102 49.18 -57.25 61.83
CA ILE A 102 49.40 -56.82 60.44
C ILE A 102 48.09 -56.61 59.67
N THR A 103 46.95 -57.15 60.14
CA THR A 103 45.63 -56.92 59.52
C THR A 103 45.21 -55.46 59.54
N LEU A 104 45.68 -54.68 60.51
CA LEU A 104 45.37 -53.25 60.64
C LEU A 104 45.85 -52.43 59.45
N TYR A 105 46.86 -52.91 58.72
CA TYR A 105 47.32 -52.31 57.48
C TYR A 105 46.40 -52.52 56.30
N HIS A 106 45.44 -53.46 56.41
CA HIS A 106 44.50 -53.85 55.35
C HIS A 106 45.20 -54.09 54.00
N ASN A 107 46.46 -54.53 54.05
CA ASN A 107 47.30 -54.79 52.88
C ASN A 107 47.58 -56.28 52.79
N TYR A 108 47.01 -56.90 51.75
CA TYR A 108 47.10 -58.35 51.55
C TYR A 108 48.55 -58.84 51.43
N LEU A 109 49.47 -58.04 50.89
CA LEU A 109 50.87 -58.43 50.70
C LEU A 109 51.62 -58.54 52.04
N SER A 110 51.35 -57.62 52.97
CA SER A 110 51.95 -57.64 54.30
C SER A 110 51.38 -58.76 55.18
N ILE A 111 50.08 -59.06 55.06
CA ILE A 111 49.46 -60.21 55.74
C ILE A 111 50.02 -61.53 55.20
N LEU A 112 50.15 -61.66 53.87
CA LEU A 112 50.73 -62.85 53.24
C LEU A 112 52.18 -63.09 53.68
N LEU A 113 53.00 -62.03 53.73
CA LEU A 113 54.38 -62.12 54.22
C LEU A 113 54.45 -62.54 55.70
N SER A 114 53.53 -62.04 56.55
CA SER A 114 53.42 -62.46 57.96
C SER A 114 52.95 -63.92 58.11
N GLY A 115 52.07 -64.39 57.24
CA GLY A 115 51.64 -65.79 57.23
C GLY A 115 52.74 -66.74 56.78
N ILE A 116 53.50 -66.38 55.73
CA ILE A 116 54.67 -67.16 55.26
C ILE A 116 55.73 -67.22 56.36
N SER A 117 56.06 -66.10 57.00
CA SER A 117 57.02 -66.09 58.10
C SER A 117 56.53 -66.89 59.30
N GLY A 118 55.24 -66.82 59.63
CA GLY A 118 54.62 -67.65 60.67
C GLY A 118 54.68 -69.15 60.36
N LEU A 119 54.51 -69.56 59.10
CA LEU A 119 54.67 -70.96 58.69
C LEU A 119 56.12 -71.43 58.86
N LEU A 120 57.08 -70.61 58.43
CA LEU A 120 58.51 -70.90 58.62
C LEU A 120 58.85 -71.05 60.11
N LEU A 121 58.34 -70.15 60.96
CA LEU A 121 58.52 -70.21 62.41
C LEU A 121 57.86 -71.43 63.05
N THR A 122 56.65 -71.79 62.61
CA THR A 122 55.93 -72.97 63.10
C THR A 122 56.73 -74.25 62.85
N ASN A 123 57.30 -74.39 61.64
CA ASN A 123 58.14 -75.52 61.31
C ASN A 123 59.46 -75.49 62.10
N PHE A 124 60.11 -74.32 62.21
CA PHE A 124 61.35 -74.17 62.98
C PHE A 124 61.17 -74.52 64.46
N PHE A 125 60.12 -74.02 65.12
CA PHE A 125 59.84 -74.30 66.53
C PHE A 125 59.51 -75.78 66.78
N PHE A 126 58.83 -76.44 65.84
CA PHE A 126 58.54 -77.86 65.96
C PHE A 126 59.80 -78.73 65.91
N PHE A 127 60.76 -78.43 65.03
CA PHE A 127 62.00 -79.18 64.94
C PHE A 127 62.94 -78.92 66.12
N GLN A 128 63.07 -77.66 66.57
CA GLN A 128 64.03 -77.27 67.58
C GLN A 128 63.55 -77.49 69.03
N TYR A 129 62.25 -77.26 69.31
CA TYR A 129 61.70 -77.24 70.68
C TYR A 129 60.60 -78.30 70.89
N LYS A 130 60.68 -79.43 70.17
CA LYS A 130 59.68 -80.50 70.20
C LYS A 130 59.34 -80.98 71.61
N GLU A 131 60.36 -81.25 72.42
CA GLU A 131 60.19 -81.84 73.76
C GLU A 131 59.73 -80.84 74.83
N THR A 132 59.78 -79.53 74.55
CA THR A 132 59.44 -78.48 75.52
C THR A 132 58.15 -77.73 75.18
N MET A 133 57.99 -77.26 73.94
CA MET A 133 56.80 -76.53 73.51
C MET A 133 55.61 -77.45 73.19
N PHE A 134 55.89 -78.66 72.71
CA PHE A 134 54.90 -79.61 72.21
C PHE A 134 54.94 -80.95 72.98
N ALA A 135 55.40 -80.92 74.23
CA ALA A 135 55.50 -82.10 75.09
C ALA A 135 54.14 -82.82 75.21
N GLY A 136 54.12 -84.13 74.94
CA GLY A 136 52.91 -84.97 75.05
C GLY A 136 51.92 -84.86 73.87
N GLN A 137 52.26 -84.13 72.80
CA GLN A 137 51.43 -84.01 71.60
C GLN A 137 51.84 -85.04 70.53
N ASP A 138 50.89 -85.51 69.73
CA ASP A 138 51.16 -86.38 68.57
C ASP A 138 52.06 -85.62 67.56
N PRO A 139 53.12 -86.25 67.01
CA PRO A 139 53.94 -85.67 65.94
C PRO A 139 53.15 -85.06 64.76
N LYS A 140 51.90 -85.48 64.54
CA LYS A 140 51.00 -84.94 63.51
C LYS A 140 50.43 -83.54 63.81
N ILE A 141 50.61 -82.98 65.02
CA ILE A 141 50.07 -81.65 65.37
C ILE A 141 50.60 -80.53 64.47
N ILE A 142 51.82 -80.66 63.93
CA ILE A 142 52.41 -79.70 62.99
C ILE A 142 51.54 -79.50 61.74
N ILE A 143 50.88 -80.55 61.25
CA ILE A 143 50.00 -80.48 60.09
C ILE A 143 48.78 -79.62 60.44
N SER A 144 48.17 -79.86 61.60
CA SER A 144 47.02 -79.07 62.07
C SER A 144 47.38 -77.60 62.28
N LEU A 145 48.56 -77.32 62.84
CA LEU A 145 49.03 -75.95 63.07
C LEU A 145 49.33 -75.19 61.78
N ASN A 146 50.01 -75.83 60.81
CA ASN A 146 50.25 -75.23 59.50
C ASN A 146 48.94 -75.04 58.72
N VAL A 147 47.99 -75.97 58.81
CA VAL A 147 46.66 -75.84 58.19
C VAL A 147 45.87 -74.69 58.82
N PHE A 148 45.88 -74.56 60.15
CA PHE A 148 45.18 -73.48 60.83
C PHE A 148 45.77 -72.11 60.46
N LEU A 149 47.10 -71.99 60.43
CA LEU A 149 47.78 -70.76 60.06
C LEU A 149 47.56 -70.39 58.58
N THR A 150 47.56 -71.37 57.67
CA THR A 150 47.25 -71.13 56.25
C THR A 150 45.80 -70.70 56.04
N VAL A 151 44.83 -71.35 56.70
CA VAL A 151 43.41 -70.98 56.60
C VAL A 151 43.18 -69.56 57.14
N ILE A 152 43.74 -69.22 58.31
CA ILE A 152 43.60 -67.87 58.88
C ILE A 152 44.28 -66.83 57.97
N THR A 153 45.49 -67.11 57.47
CA THR A 153 46.18 -66.19 56.55
C THR A 153 45.36 -65.97 55.28
N ALA A 154 44.81 -67.03 54.69
CA ALA A 154 43.96 -66.94 53.51
C ALA A 154 42.68 -66.13 53.77
N ALA A 155 42.03 -66.34 54.92
CA ALA A 155 40.85 -65.59 55.32
C ALA A 155 41.14 -64.09 55.51
N LEU A 156 42.25 -63.74 56.16
CA LEU A 156 42.65 -62.35 56.39
C LEU A 156 43.09 -61.66 55.09
N VAL A 157 43.76 -62.37 54.19
CA VAL A 157 44.08 -61.88 52.84
C VAL A 157 42.81 -61.59 52.04
N ALA A 158 41.82 -62.48 52.09
CA ALA A 158 40.52 -62.26 51.45
C ALA A 158 39.79 -61.05 52.03
N GLN A 159 39.74 -60.92 53.36
CA GLN A 159 39.16 -59.78 54.05
C GLN A 159 39.84 -58.46 53.67
N ALA A 160 41.17 -58.41 53.66
CA ALA A 160 41.92 -57.22 53.29
C ALA A 160 41.67 -56.80 51.83
N ARG A 161 41.57 -57.78 50.91
CA ARG A 161 41.28 -57.51 49.49
C ARG A 161 39.86 -56.95 49.29
N ILE A 162 38.88 -57.44 50.04
CA ILE A 162 37.50 -56.90 50.03
C ILE A 162 37.50 -55.48 50.59
N GLY A 163 38.20 -55.24 51.71
CA GLY A 163 38.30 -53.92 52.34
C GLY A 163 38.90 -52.85 51.43
N GLN A 164 40.00 -53.16 50.72
CA GLN A 164 40.62 -52.23 49.75
C GLN A 164 39.66 -51.87 48.61
N ARG A 165 39.01 -52.86 48.00
CA ARG A 165 38.04 -52.62 46.91
C ARG A 165 36.84 -51.77 47.35
N MET A 166 36.33 -52.01 48.55
CA MET A 166 35.17 -51.27 49.05
C MET A 166 35.50 -49.79 49.28
N HIS A 167 36.71 -49.48 49.76
CA HIS A 167 37.14 -48.09 49.94
C HIS A 167 37.32 -47.34 48.61
N GLU A 168 37.87 -48.02 47.59
CA GLU A 168 38.00 -47.46 46.25
C GLU A 168 36.63 -47.17 45.61
N ASN A 169 35.65 -48.05 45.78
CA ASN A 169 34.29 -47.87 45.25
C ASN A 169 33.52 -46.71 45.91
N ILE A 170 33.74 -46.45 47.21
CA ILE A 170 33.08 -45.34 47.91
C ILE A 170 33.60 -43.99 47.40
N LEU A 171 34.92 -43.86 47.23
CA LEU A 171 35.55 -42.64 46.73
C LEU A 171 35.16 -42.32 45.28
N SER A 172 34.98 -43.35 44.44
CA SER A 172 34.52 -43.15 43.06
C SER A 172 33.03 -42.78 42.98
N ALA A 173 32.19 -43.37 43.84
CA ALA A 173 30.77 -43.02 43.93
C ALA A 173 30.53 -41.58 44.43
N GLU A 174 31.31 -41.12 45.42
CA GLU A 174 31.25 -39.74 45.93
C GLU A 174 31.58 -38.72 44.83
N LYS A 175 32.67 -38.97 44.08
CA LYS A 175 33.08 -38.13 42.95
C LYS A 175 32.02 -38.10 41.83
N GLN A 176 31.37 -39.24 41.55
CA GLN A 176 30.31 -39.32 40.57
C GLN A 176 29.06 -38.52 41.02
N SER A 177 28.67 -38.63 42.29
CA SER A 177 27.54 -37.88 42.85
C SER A 177 27.77 -36.37 42.83
N GLU A 178 28.99 -35.89 43.09
CA GLU A 178 29.32 -34.46 42.95
C GLU A 178 29.22 -34.00 41.50
N GLN A 179 29.71 -34.80 40.54
CA GLN A 179 29.60 -34.48 39.12
C GLN A 179 28.15 -34.45 38.65
N ASP A 180 27.31 -35.37 39.11
CA ASP A 180 25.90 -35.42 38.73
C ASP A 180 25.11 -34.27 39.36
N LYS A 181 25.45 -33.85 40.59
CA LYS A 181 24.90 -32.63 41.19
C LYS A 181 25.27 -31.38 40.39
N MET A 182 26.54 -31.22 40.00
CA MET A 182 26.97 -30.10 39.16
C MET A 182 26.26 -30.06 37.81
N LYS A 183 26.05 -31.22 37.17
CA LYS A 183 25.28 -31.31 35.91
C LYS A 183 23.82 -30.92 36.12
N LEU A 184 23.20 -31.36 37.22
CA LEU A 184 21.82 -31.02 37.54
C LEU A 184 21.67 -29.52 37.78
N GLU A 185 22.57 -28.90 38.55
CA GLU A 185 22.59 -27.44 38.75
C GLU A 185 22.77 -26.69 37.42
N GLN A 186 23.64 -27.15 36.53
CA GLN A 186 23.80 -26.57 35.19
C GLN A 186 22.56 -26.74 34.30
N LEU A 187 21.88 -27.89 34.37
CA LEU A 187 20.63 -28.11 33.63
C LEU A 187 19.52 -27.21 34.15
N LEU A 188 19.34 -27.11 35.47
CA LEU A 188 18.36 -26.22 36.09
C LEU A 188 18.62 -24.76 35.72
N SER A 189 19.88 -24.31 35.74
CA SER A 189 20.25 -22.96 35.28
C SER A 189 19.88 -22.74 33.81
N LYS A 190 20.18 -23.71 32.92
CA LYS A 190 19.83 -23.59 31.49
C LYS A 190 18.31 -23.59 31.26
N ILE A 191 17.55 -24.38 32.02
CA ILE A 191 16.08 -24.38 31.93
C ILE A 191 15.53 -23.03 32.43
N LYS A 192 16.09 -22.47 33.50
CA LYS A 192 15.73 -21.14 33.99
C LYS A 192 15.97 -20.06 32.92
N ASP A 193 17.17 -20.02 32.34
CA ASP A 193 17.52 -19.06 31.29
C ASP A 193 16.63 -19.24 30.05
N ALA A 194 16.32 -20.49 29.67
CA ALA A 194 15.40 -20.79 28.57
C ALA A 194 13.97 -20.33 28.88
N SER A 195 13.49 -20.52 30.12
CA SER A 195 12.17 -20.08 30.56
C SER A 195 12.04 -18.55 30.57
N GLU A 196 13.06 -17.82 31.03
CA GLU A 196 13.09 -16.35 31.00
C GLU A 196 13.08 -15.83 29.54
N ASN A 197 13.89 -16.42 28.66
CA ASN A 197 13.89 -16.07 27.24
C ASN A 197 12.55 -16.40 26.55
N LEU A 198 11.91 -17.53 26.89
CA LEU A 198 10.58 -17.89 26.38
C LEU A 198 9.51 -16.90 26.85
N HIS A 199 9.58 -16.45 28.10
CA HIS A 199 8.67 -15.44 28.61
C HIS A 199 8.79 -14.12 27.84
N HIS A 200 10.02 -13.62 27.65
CA HIS A 200 10.27 -12.42 26.84
C HIS A 200 9.79 -12.58 25.39
N PHE A 201 10.08 -13.71 24.75
CA PHE A 201 9.62 -14.02 23.40
C PHE A 201 8.08 -14.02 23.33
N SER A 202 7.42 -14.67 24.28
CA SER A 202 5.95 -14.71 24.39
C SER A 202 5.35 -13.31 24.49
N GLN A 203 5.92 -12.45 25.34
CA GLN A 203 5.47 -11.07 25.49
C GLN A 203 5.62 -10.27 24.19
N SER A 204 6.76 -10.38 23.50
CA SER A 204 6.98 -9.71 22.22
C SER A 204 6.02 -10.20 21.12
N VAL A 205 5.69 -11.49 21.07
CA VAL A 205 4.72 -11.97 20.09
C VAL A 205 3.31 -11.49 20.43
N LYS A 206 2.90 -11.49 21.71
CA LYS A 206 1.60 -10.95 22.14
C LYS A 206 1.41 -9.48 21.74
N GLU A 207 2.45 -8.67 21.90
CA GLU A 207 2.45 -7.28 21.45
C GLU A 207 2.30 -7.17 19.92
N ASN A 208 3.06 -7.96 19.16
CA ASN A 208 2.96 -7.98 17.70
C ASN A 208 1.57 -8.44 17.21
N VAL A 209 0.98 -9.45 17.85
CA VAL A 209 -0.35 -9.97 17.50
C VAL A 209 -1.44 -8.93 17.78
N THR A 210 -1.35 -8.25 18.93
CA THR A 210 -2.26 -7.13 19.27
C THR A 210 -2.17 -6.03 18.22
N ARG A 211 -0.94 -5.64 17.85
CA ARG A 211 -0.70 -4.62 16.82
C ARG A 211 -1.21 -5.05 15.44
N THR A 212 -1.08 -6.32 15.08
CA THR A 212 -1.66 -6.88 13.85
C THR A 212 -3.19 -6.80 13.86
N GLY A 213 -3.83 -7.04 15.01
CA GLY A 213 -5.27 -6.86 15.19
C GLY A 213 -5.71 -5.42 14.97
N GLU A 214 -5.01 -4.45 15.54
CA GLU A 214 -5.26 -3.02 15.34
C GLU A 214 -5.09 -2.60 13.86
N ILE A 215 -4.02 -3.05 13.21
CA ILE A 215 -3.79 -2.80 11.78
C ILE A 215 -4.94 -3.38 10.94
N SER A 216 -5.38 -4.59 11.24
CA SER A 216 -6.51 -5.24 10.54
C SER A 216 -7.78 -4.40 10.65
N SER A 217 -8.11 -3.91 11.85
CA SER A 217 -9.26 -3.01 12.06
C SER A 217 -9.16 -1.71 11.26
N ASN A 218 -7.97 -1.13 11.17
CA ASN A 218 -7.74 0.08 10.37
C ASN A 218 -7.89 -0.19 8.87
N ILE A 219 -7.46 -1.36 8.39
CA ILE A 219 -7.66 -1.79 6.99
C ILE A 219 -9.16 -1.94 6.72
N THR A 220 -9.93 -2.60 7.59
CA THR A 220 -11.39 -2.71 7.44
C THR A 220 -12.05 -1.35 7.32
N TYR A 221 -11.70 -0.40 8.19
CA TYR A 221 -12.23 0.97 8.12
C TYR A 221 -11.89 1.66 6.79
N ALA A 222 -10.62 1.60 6.38
CA ALA A 222 -10.16 2.21 5.14
C ALA A 222 -10.88 1.62 3.92
N PHE A 223 -10.98 0.29 3.83
CA PHE A 223 -11.63 -0.38 2.71
C PHE A 223 -13.16 -0.23 2.70
N THR A 224 -13.79 -0.06 3.87
CA THR A 224 -15.21 0.33 3.94
C THR A 224 -15.43 1.71 3.33
N GLU A 225 -14.51 2.65 3.56
CA GLU A 225 -14.60 3.98 2.96
C GLU A 225 -14.32 3.95 1.45
N VAL A 226 -13.39 3.10 1.01
CA VAL A 226 -13.18 2.83 -0.42
C VAL A 226 -14.44 2.24 -1.06
N ALA A 227 -15.13 1.31 -0.38
CA ALA A 227 -16.39 0.73 -0.87
C ALA A 227 -17.44 1.82 -1.14
N LYS A 228 -17.64 2.75 -0.20
CA LYS A 228 -18.54 3.90 -0.37
C LYS A 228 -18.11 4.80 -1.53
N GLY A 229 -16.79 4.99 -1.69
CA GLY A 229 -16.24 5.73 -2.82
C GLY A 229 -16.58 5.09 -4.17
N VAL A 230 -16.44 3.76 -4.26
CA VAL A 230 -16.80 2.97 -5.45
C VAL A 230 -18.31 3.04 -5.73
N GLU A 231 -19.15 2.94 -4.71
CA GLU A 231 -20.61 3.07 -4.85
C GLU A 231 -21.00 4.47 -5.38
N SER A 232 -20.42 5.53 -4.79
CA SER A 232 -20.63 6.91 -5.25
C SER A 232 -20.15 7.11 -6.70
N GLN A 233 -19.05 6.47 -7.08
CA GLN A 233 -18.55 6.47 -8.45
C GLN A 233 -19.54 5.81 -9.41
N ALA A 234 -20.12 4.67 -9.04
CA ALA A 234 -21.14 3.99 -9.85
C ALA A 234 -22.40 4.86 -10.06
N VAL A 235 -22.86 5.55 -9.01
CA VAL A 235 -23.97 6.52 -9.12
C VAL A 235 -23.60 7.67 -10.06
N SER A 236 -22.38 8.19 -9.94
CA SER A 236 -21.88 9.29 -10.80
C SER A 236 -21.82 8.88 -12.27
N VAL A 237 -21.35 7.66 -12.56
CA VAL A 237 -21.33 7.06 -13.91
C VAL A 237 -22.75 6.99 -14.50
N GLY A 238 -23.74 6.57 -13.71
CA GLY A 238 -25.14 6.58 -14.12
C GLY A 238 -25.66 7.99 -14.47
N GLY A 239 -25.32 8.99 -13.65
CA GLY A 239 -25.66 10.39 -13.90
C GLY A 239 -24.99 10.96 -15.16
N MET A 240 -23.72 10.60 -15.42
CA MET A 240 -23.02 10.97 -16.65
C MET A 240 -23.68 10.36 -17.88
N SER A 241 -24.04 9.07 -17.83
CA SER A 241 -24.72 8.38 -18.94
C SER A 241 -26.06 9.06 -19.29
N HIS A 242 -26.83 9.44 -18.27
CA HIS A 242 -28.08 10.17 -18.47
C HIS A 242 -27.84 11.56 -19.09
N SER A 243 -26.81 12.27 -18.62
CA SER A 243 -26.45 13.60 -19.14
C SER A 243 -26.02 13.55 -20.61
N VAL A 244 -25.28 12.51 -21.01
CA VAL A 244 -24.88 12.30 -22.41
C VAL A 244 -26.10 11.97 -23.28
N THR A 245 -27.02 11.15 -22.78
CA THR A 245 -28.27 10.84 -23.50
C THR A 245 -29.09 12.11 -23.75
N SER A 246 -29.28 12.93 -22.71
CA SER A 246 -29.96 14.23 -22.81
C SER A 246 -29.25 15.19 -23.79
N THR A 247 -27.91 15.22 -23.76
CA THR A 247 -27.11 16.01 -24.71
C THR A 247 -27.36 15.57 -26.16
N ASN A 248 -27.43 14.27 -26.43
CA ASN A 248 -27.75 13.75 -27.76
C ASN A 248 -29.17 14.13 -28.22
N ASP A 249 -30.15 14.09 -27.32
CA ASP A 249 -31.53 14.51 -27.65
C ASP A 249 -31.59 16.00 -28.01
N VAL A 250 -30.88 16.85 -27.26
CA VAL A 250 -30.76 18.29 -27.57
C VAL A 250 -30.04 18.49 -28.91
N ALA A 251 -28.94 17.77 -29.16
CA ALA A 251 -28.20 17.84 -30.42
C ALA A 251 -29.09 17.48 -31.62
N LYS A 252 -29.95 16.47 -31.47
CA LYS A 252 -30.93 16.09 -32.49
C LYS A 252 -31.96 17.19 -32.75
N GLY A 253 -32.46 17.83 -31.69
CA GLY A 253 -33.34 19.00 -31.82
C GLY A 253 -32.68 20.17 -32.56
N LEU A 254 -31.43 20.49 -32.21
CA LEU A 254 -30.65 21.52 -32.88
C LEU A 254 -30.41 21.21 -34.36
N PHE A 255 -30.17 19.95 -34.70
CA PHE A 255 -29.97 19.54 -36.10
C PHE A 255 -31.23 19.81 -36.93
N GLN A 256 -32.39 19.45 -36.39
CA GLN A 256 -33.68 19.69 -37.05
C GLN A 256 -33.96 21.19 -37.20
N HIS A 257 -33.74 21.98 -36.15
CA HIS A 257 -33.92 23.44 -36.23
C HIS A 257 -32.97 24.11 -37.22
N SER A 258 -31.71 23.66 -37.31
CA SER A 258 -30.82 24.15 -38.34
C SER A 258 -31.32 23.78 -39.74
N ASN A 259 -31.77 22.55 -39.95
CA ASN A 259 -32.34 22.18 -41.26
C ASN A 259 -33.57 23.02 -41.64
N ASP A 260 -34.44 23.30 -40.68
CA ASP A 260 -35.60 24.16 -40.88
C ASP A 260 -35.20 25.61 -41.21
N MET A 261 -34.19 26.14 -40.51
CA MET A 261 -33.64 27.48 -40.77
C MET A 261 -33.05 27.60 -42.16
N LYS A 262 -32.28 26.60 -42.61
CA LYS A 262 -31.75 26.54 -43.99
C LYS A 262 -32.88 26.57 -45.03
N LYS A 263 -33.91 25.73 -44.84
CA LYS A 263 -35.07 25.68 -45.75
C LYS A 263 -35.83 27.00 -45.78
N LEU A 264 -36.02 27.64 -44.62
CA LEU A 264 -36.68 28.94 -44.53
C LEU A 264 -35.86 30.04 -45.23
N SER A 265 -34.53 30.02 -45.10
CA SER A 265 -33.64 30.93 -45.83
C SER A 265 -33.73 30.72 -47.34
N GLU A 266 -33.72 29.47 -47.82
CA GLU A 266 -33.88 29.16 -49.25
C GLU A 266 -35.22 29.70 -49.79
N GLN A 267 -36.32 29.50 -49.05
CA GLN A 267 -37.63 30.04 -49.42
C GLN A 267 -37.66 31.58 -49.42
N THR A 268 -37.04 32.19 -48.41
CA THR A 268 -36.95 33.66 -48.31
C THR A 268 -36.16 34.22 -49.49
N ALA A 269 -35.03 33.61 -49.85
CA ALA A 269 -34.22 34.02 -50.99
C ALA A 269 -35.01 33.97 -52.32
N ILE A 270 -35.86 32.97 -52.52
CA ILE A 270 -36.73 32.86 -53.71
C ILE A 270 -37.72 34.05 -53.75
N VAL A 271 -38.40 34.33 -52.64
CA VAL A 271 -39.39 35.42 -52.57
C VAL A 271 -38.72 36.79 -52.71
N THR A 272 -37.56 36.98 -52.09
CA THR A 272 -36.76 38.21 -52.19
C THR A 272 -36.31 38.47 -53.64
N ASN A 273 -35.80 37.46 -54.35
CA ASN A 273 -35.45 37.59 -55.77
C ASN A 273 -36.67 37.91 -56.64
N ALA A 274 -37.82 37.30 -56.37
CA ALA A 274 -39.07 37.62 -57.08
C ALA A 274 -39.49 39.08 -56.84
N GLY A 275 -39.38 39.56 -55.60
CA GLY A 275 -39.65 40.95 -55.24
C GLY A 275 -38.69 41.95 -55.90
N GLU A 276 -37.39 41.64 -55.97
CA GLU A 276 -36.40 42.46 -56.68
C GLU A 276 -36.75 42.59 -58.16
N ASN A 277 -37.09 41.48 -58.83
CA ASN A 277 -37.51 41.51 -60.23
C ASN A 277 -38.76 42.36 -60.47
N GLN A 278 -39.75 42.28 -59.56
CA GLN A 278 -40.96 43.11 -59.64
C GLN A 278 -40.66 44.61 -59.49
N ILE A 279 -39.71 44.97 -58.64
CA ILE A 279 -39.27 46.37 -58.48
C ILE A 279 -38.49 46.86 -59.70
N LEU A 280 -37.66 46.02 -60.32
CA LEU A 280 -36.95 46.36 -61.56
C LEU A 280 -37.95 46.60 -62.71
N GLU A 281 -39.00 45.77 -62.81
CA GLU A 281 -40.08 45.99 -63.77
C GLU A 281 -40.83 47.31 -63.51
N LEU A 282 -41.16 47.60 -62.24
CA LEU A 282 -41.80 48.85 -61.84
C LEU A 282 -40.92 50.08 -62.17
N SER A 283 -39.62 50.00 -61.93
CA SER A 283 -38.67 51.05 -62.30
C SER A 283 -38.66 51.29 -63.82
N SER A 284 -38.66 50.23 -64.63
CA SER A 284 -38.77 50.33 -66.08
C SER A 284 -40.08 50.99 -66.51
N LYS A 285 -41.21 50.66 -65.87
CA LYS A 285 -42.51 51.27 -66.15
C LYS A 285 -42.57 52.74 -65.75
N MET A 286 -41.93 53.13 -64.65
CA MET A 286 -41.84 54.53 -64.25
C MET A 286 -40.98 55.36 -65.22
N LYS A 287 -39.94 54.78 -65.80
CA LYS A 287 -39.17 55.42 -66.88
C LYS A 287 -40.03 55.65 -68.12
N GLU A 288 -40.82 54.66 -68.54
CA GLU A 288 -41.77 54.77 -69.66
C GLU A 288 -42.80 55.89 -69.39
N VAL A 289 -43.35 55.97 -68.17
CA VAL A 289 -44.26 57.06 -67.78
C VAL A 289 -43.56 58.43 -67.82
N SER A 290 -42.32 58.53 -67.35
CA SER A 290 -41.52 59.76 -67.43
C SER A 290 -41.34 60.23 -68.88
N GLU A 291 -41.05 59.32 -69.81
CA GLU A 291 -40.92 59.64 -71.24
C GLU A 291 -42.24 60.13 -71.83
N LEU A 292 -43.36 59.46 -71.50
CA LEU A 292 -44.70 59.88 -71.94
C LEU A 292 -45.09 61.27 -71.41
N MET A 293 -44.73 61.59 -70.16
CA MET A 293 -44.93 62.93 -69.59
C MET A 293 -44.12 63.98 -70.34
N GLN A 294 -42.86 63.70 -70.66
CA GLN A 294 -42.01 64.61 -71.43
C GLN A 294 -42.58 64.86 -72.84
N GLN A 295 -43.03 63.81 -73.54
CA GLN A 295 -43.70 63.93 -74.84
C GLN A 295 -44.99 64.76 -74.74
N THR A 296 -45.80 64.55 -73.69
CA THR A 296 -47.03 65.32 -73.47
C THR A 296 -46.72 66.80 -73.24
N ASN A 297 -45.67 67.12 -72.49
CA ASN A 297 -45.23 68.50 -72.28
C ASN A 297 -44.81 69.18 -73.59
N THR A 298 -44.09 68.46 -74.47
CA THR A 298 -43.74 68.94 -75.81
C THR A 298 -44.99 69.22 -76.66
N LEU A 299 -45.97 68.30 -76.68
CA LEU A 299 -47.23 68.49 -77.41
C LEU A 299 -48.02 69.72 -76.91
N MET A 300 -48.03 69.97 -75.60
CA MET A 300 -48.68 71.17 -75.04
C MET A 300 -47.95 72.46 -75.45
N TYR A 301 -46.63 72.43 -75.52
CA TYR A 301 -45.83 73.55 -75.99
C TYR A 301 -46.09 73.85 -77.48
N GLU A 302 -46.14 72.81 -78.33
CA GLU A 302 -46.48 72.94 -79.74
C GLU A 302 -47.92 73.48 -79.95
N LEU A 303 -48.89 72.99 -79.18
CA LEU A 303 -50.27 73.50 -79.22
C LEU A 303 -50.35 74.98 -78.83
N ASN A 304 -49.56 75.41 -77.84
CA ASN A 304 -49.46 76.80 -77.44
C ASN A 304 -48.89 77.69 -78.56
N GLN A 305 -47.81 77.26 -79.22
CA GLN A 305 -47.23 77.98 -80.37
C GLN A 305 -48.18 78.06 -81.58
N GLN A 306 -48.88 76.96 -81.89
CA GLN A 306 -49.87 76.94 -82.95
C GLN A 306 -51.04 77.89 -82.65
N SER A 307 -51.50 77.92 -81.39
CA SER A 307 -52.57 78.84 -80.96
C SER A 307 -52.15 80.31 -81.09
N GLU A 308 -50.92 80.66 -80.70
CA GLU A 308 -50.35 82.00 -80.87
C GLU A 308 -50.22 82.40 -82.35
N SER A 309 -49.82 81.45 -83.21
CA SER A 309 -49.74 81.67 -84.65
C SER A 309 -51.10 81.98 -85.27
N ILE A 310 -52.16 81.28 -84.83
CA ILE A 310 -53.54 81.54 -85.30
C ILE A 310 -54.04 82.89 -84.77
N GLU A 311 -53.71 83.28 -83.54
CA GLU A 311 -54.05 84.60 -82.96
C GLU A 311 -53.45 85.75 -83.80
N GLY A 312 -52.21 85.59 -84.29
CA GLY A 312 -51.59 86.51 -85.23
C GLY A 312 -52.37 86.64 -86.55
N ILE A 313 -52.83 85.51 -87.11
CA ILE A 313 -53.66 85.49 -88.33
C ILE A 313 -55.01 86.20 -88.09
N LEU A 314 -55.65 85.96 -86.95
CA LEU A 314 -56.93 86.60 -86.62
C LEU A 314 -56.79 88.11 -86.47
N THR A 315 -55.67 88.58 -85.92
CA THR A 315 -55.37 90.02 -85.82
C THR A 315 -55.32 90.65 -87.22
N THR A 316 -54.63 90.00 -88.17
CA THR A 316 -54.63 90.46 -89.57
C THR A 316 -56.01 90.43 -90.20
N ILE A 317 -56.84 89.42 -89.93
CA ILE A 317 -58.23 89.36 -90.45
C ILE A 317 -59.10 90.46 -89.83
N GLU A 318 -58.92 90.78 -88.55
CA GLU A 318 -59.61 91.89 -87.88
C GLU A 318 -59.21 93.24 -88.49
N GLU A 319 -57.92 93.45 -88.79
CA GLU A 319 -57.43 94.63 -89.51
C GLU A 319 -58.03 94.73 -90.91
N ILE A 320 -58.03 93.64 -91.69
CA ILE A 320 -58.64 93.59 -93.03
C ILE A 320 -60.14 93.89 -92.94
N SER A 321 -60.85 93.30 -91.98
CA SER A 321 -62.29 93.50 -91.80
C SER A 321 -62.59 94.95 -91.39
N SER A 322 -61.76 95.55 -90.54
CA SER A 322 -61.86 96.97 -90.17
C SER A 322 -61.62 97.91 -91.35
N GLN A 323 -60.60 97.65 -92.16
CA GLN A 323 -60.35 98.39 -93.40
C GLN A 323 -61.49 98.23 -94.40
N THR A 324 -62.01 97.00 -94.55
CA THR A 324 -63.15 96.71 -95.43
C THR A 324 -64.41 97.43 -94.97
N ASN A 325 -64.66 97.48 -93.65
CA ASN A 325 -65.77 98.21 -93.07
C ASN A 325 -65.66 99.72 -93.35
N LEU A 326 -64.45 100.30 -93.20
CA LEU A 326 -64.19 101.71 -93.52
C LEU A 326 -64.34 102.01 -95.03
N LEU A 327 -63.85 101.11 -95.89
CA LEU A 327 -64.01 101.23 -97.35
C LEU A 327 -65.50 101.15 -97.75
N ALA A 328 -66.25 100.21 -97.18
CA ALA A 328 -67.67 100.05 -97.40
C ALA A 328 -68.47 101.26 -96.90
N LEU A 329 -68.11 101.82 -95.74
CA LEU A 329 -68.71 103.04 -95.22
C LEU A 329 -68.46 104.23 -96.14
N ASN A 330 -67.22 104.42 -96.61
CA ASN A 330 -66.90 105.48 -97.56
C ASN A 330 -67.66 105.31 -98.89
N ALA A 331 -67.80 104.07 -99.38
CA ALA A 331 -68.58 103.76 -100.56
C ALA A 331 -70.08 104.03 -100.36
N ALA A 332 -70.63 103.70 -99.19
CA ALA A 332 -72.02 103.98 -98.83
C ALA A 332 -72.29 105.50 -98.76
N ILE A 333 -71.35 106.28 -98.20
CA ILE A 333 -71.41 107.74 -98.17
C ILE A 333 -71.40 108.32 -99.59
N GLU A 334 -70.48 107.88 -100.45
CA GLU A 334 -70.39 108.40 -101.83
C GLU A 334 -71.58 107.96 -102.70
N ALA A 335 -72.11 106.75 -102.48
CA ALA A 335 -73.34 106.28 -103.10
C ALA A 335 -74.57 107.10 -102.67
N ALA A 336 -74.66 107.50 -101.39
CA ALA A 336 -75.69 108.41 -100.90
C ALA A 336 -75.53 109.83 -101.51
N ARG A 337 -74.29 110.26 -101.74
CA ARG A 337 -73.94 111.56 -102.35
C ARG A 337 -74.33 111.64 -103.83
N ALA A 338 -74.30 110.52 -104.56
CA ALA A 338 -74.73 110.41 -105.95
C ALA A 338 -76.26 110.36 -106.16
N GLY A 339 -77.06 110.39 -105.08
CA GLY A 339 -78.53 110.44 -105.14
C GLY A 339 -79.16 109.19 -105.80
N ASP A 340 -80.15 109.38 -106.68
CA ASP A 340 -80.89 108.27 -107.30
C ASP A 340 -80.02 107.36 -108.19
N GLN A 341 -78.91 107.87 -108.74
CA GLN A 341 -77.97 107.09 -109.55
C GLN A 341 -77.08 106.16 -108.71
N GLY A 342 -76.98 106.39 -107.40
CA GLY A 342 -76.14 105.62 -106.46
C GLY A 342 -76.86 104.51 -105.70
N ARG A 343 -78.19 104.37 -105.81
CA ARG A 343 -78.99 103.44 -104.97
C ARG A 343 -78.54 101.98 -105.06
N GLY A 344 -78.18 101.49 -106.25
CA GLY A 344 -77.68 100.12 -106.43
C GLY A 344 -76.32 99.89 -105.77
N PHE A 345 -75.43 100.89 -105.82
CA PHE A 345 -74.13 100.85 -105.15
C PHE A 345 -74.25 100.96 -103.64
N ALA A 346 -75.21 101.73 -103.13
CA ALA A 346 -75.47 101.87 -101.69
C ALA A 346 -75.87 100.52 -101.05
N VAL A 347 -76.72 99.73 -101.72
CA VAL A 347 -77.12 98.39 -101.23
C VAL A 347 -75.94 97.44 -101.16
N VAL A 348 -75.07 97.44 -102.17
CA VAL A 348 -73.85 96.60 -102.17
C VAL A 348 -72.87 97.07 -101.08
N ALA A 349 -72.69 98.38 -100.92
CA ALA A 349 -71.82 98.93 -99.88
C ALA A 349 -72.30 98.58 -98.46
N ASP A 350 -73.61 98.66 -98.18
CA ASP A 350 -74.17 98.23 -96.90
C ASP A 350 -74.05 96.72 -96.66
N GLU A 351 -74.19 95.90 -97.71
CA GLU A 351 -73.98 94.45 -97.61
C GLU A 351 -72.51 94.10 -97.31
N VAL A 352 -71.55 94.76 -97.96
CA VAL A 352 -70.12 94.60 -97.68
C VAL A 352 -69.79 95.10 -96.26
N ARG A 353 -70.40 96.20 -95.82
CA ARG A 353 -70.26 96.71 -94.44
C ARG A 353 -70.71 95.67 -93.42
N ARG A 354 -71.89 95.07 -93.63
CA ARG A 354 -72.42 94.01 -92.77
C ARG A 354 -71.52 92.78 -92.74
N LEU A 355 -71.04 92.31 -93.90
CA LEU A 355 -70.10 91.18 -93.96
C LEU A 355 -68.78 91.46 -93.24
N ALA A 356 -68.29 92.70 -93.29
CA ALA A 356 -67.09 93.12 -92.55
C ALA A 356 -67.33 93.15 -91.03
N GLU A 357 -68.50 93.63 -90.58
CA GLU A 357 -68.92 93.59 -89.17
C GLU A 357 -69.10 92.14 -88.66
N ASP A 358 -69.73 91.27 -89.45
CA ASP A 358 -69.89 89.83 -89.13
C ASP A 358 -68.53 89.11 -89.08
N SER A 359 -67.60 89.46 -89.99
CA SER A 359 -66.23 88.97 -89.99
C SER A 359 -65.49 89.38 -88.72
N GLN A 360 -65.59 90.65 -88.29
CA GLN A 360 -65.04 91.13 -87.02
C GLN A 360 -65.62 90.40 -85.80
N HIS A 361 -66.93 90.16 -85.79
CA HIS A 361 -67.57 89.42 -84.71
C HIS A 361 -67.05 87.97 -84.65
N SER A 362 -66.93 87.33 -85.81
CA SER A 362 -66.42 85.96 -85.92
C SER A 362 -64.96 85.84 -85.50
N THR A 363 -64.08 86.75 -85.92
CA THR A 363 -62.67 86.77 -85.46
C THR A 363 -62.58 86.94 -83.95
N LYS A 364 -63.39 87.80 -83.33
CA LYS A 364 -63.42 87.96 -81.87
C LYS A 364 -63.87 86.69 -81.15
N GLN A 365 -64.88 85.99 -81.66
CA GLN A 365 -65.32 84.71 -81.09
C GLN A 365 -64.23 83.64 -81.20
N ILE A 366 -63.55 83.52 -82.35
CA ILE A 366 -62.44 82.58 -82.53
C ILE A 366 -61.27 82.95 -81.59
N GLY A 367 -60.97 84.25 -81.44
CA GLY A 367 -59.96 84.73 -80.50
C GLY A 367 -60.24 84.33 -79.05
N SER A 368 -61.50 84.43 -78.60
CA SER A 368 -61.90 83.94 -77.28
C SER A 368 -61.67 82.43 -77.12
N ILE A 369 -62.04 81.63 -78.12
CA ILE A 369 -61.85 80.18 -78.11
C ILE A 369 -60.36 79.82 -78.05
N LEU A 370 -59.51 80.50 -78.82
CA LEU A 370 -58.06 80.28 -78.77
C LEU A 370 -57.45 80.66 -77.42
N SER A 371 -57.91 81.76 -76.82
CA SER A 371 -57.48 82.15 -75.47
C SER A 371 -57.82 81.06 -74.44
N GLU A 372 -59.02 80.48 -74.52
CA GLU A 372 -59.42 79.35 -73.67
C GLU A 372 -58.58 78.09 -73.92
N ILE A 373 -58.33 77.74 -75.20
CA ILE A 373 -57.46 76.60 -75.57
C ILE A 373 -56.06 76.80 -74.99
N ARG A 374 -55.49 78.00 -75.13
CA ARG A 374 -54.16 78.35 -74.62
C ARG A 374 -54.09 78.21 -73.10
N ASN A 375 -55.09 78.72 -72.39
CA ASN A 375 -55.16 78.61 -70.93
C ASN A 375 -55.27 77.14 -70.49
N LYS A 376 -56.11 76.33 -71.17
CA LYS A 376 -56.20 74.88 -70.91
C LYS A 376 -54.89 74.15 -71.20
N ALA A 377 -54.19 74.48 -72.28
CA ALA A 377 -52.89 73.90 -72.62
C ALA A 377 -51.83 74.24 -71.56
N GLN A 378 -51.81 75.48 -71.07
CA GLN A 378 -50.91 75.92 -70.01
C GLN A 378 -51.21 75.21 -68.67
N GLN A 379 -52.48 75.06 -68.31
CA GLN A 379 -52.89 74.29 -67.13
C GLN A 379 -52.47 72.81 -67.24
N ALA A 380 -52.69 72.19 -68.40
CA ALA A 380 -52.26 70.82 -68.67
C ALA A 380 -50.72 70.67 -68.54
N ALA A 381 -49.95 71.60 -69.08
CA ALA A 381 -48.49 71.62 -68.94
C ALA A 381 -48.04 71.78 -67.48
N GLN A 382 -48.74 72.57 -66.66
CA GLN A 382 -48.46 72.67 -65.23
C GLN A 382 -48.74 71.34 -64.50
N PHE A 383 -49.85 70.66 -64.80
CA PHE A 383 -50.14 69.34 -64.22
C PHE A 383 -49.10 68.29 -64.62
N VAL A 384 -48.66 68.27 -65.87
CA VAL A 384 -47.61 67.36 -66.35
C VAL A 384 -46.28 67.63 -65.64
N ASN A 385 -45.86 68.89 -65.51
CA ASN A 385 -44.65 69.24 -64.76
C ASN A 385 -44.74 68.84 -63.28
N GLY A 386 -45.91 69.05 -62.64
CA GLY A 386 -46.13 68.59 -61.27
C GLY A 386 -46.05 67.07 -61.14
N SER A 387 -46.61 66.34 -62.10
CA SER A 387 -46.59 64.87 -62.17
C SER A 387 -45.17 64.32 -62.38
N GLN A 388 -44.32 65.03 -63.12
CA GLN A 388 -42.92 64.67 -63.32
C GLN A 388 -42.16 64.57 -61.99
N GLY A 389 -42.39 65.49 -61.05
CA GLY A 389 -41.78 65.44 -59.72
C GLY A 389 -42.18 64.18 -58.93
N VAL A 390 -43.46 63.78 -59.02
CA VAL A 390 -43.97 62.55 -58.40
C VAL A 390 -43.31 61.30 -59.01
N VAL A 391 -43.17 61.26 -60.34
CA VAL A 391 -42.50 60.15 -61.04
C VAL A 391 -41.03 60.04 -60.62
N THR A 392 -40.30 61.14 -60.56
CA THR A 392 -38.90 61.15 -60.08
C THR A 392 -38.78 60.61 -58.66
N SER A 393 -39.63 61.09 -57.73
CA SER A 393 -39.63 60.58 -56.35
C SER A 393 -39.99 59.09 -56.27
N SER A 394 -40.86 58.61 -57.16
CA SER A 394 -41.23 57.20 -57.25
C SER A 394 -40.06 56.35 -57.76
N LEU A 395 -39.28 56.87 -58.72
CA LEU A 395 -38.07 56.21 -59.23
C LEU A 395 -37.02 56.05 -58.12
N GLU A 396 -36.73 57.10 -57.36
CA GLU A 396 -35.83 57.05 -56.20
C GLU A 396 -36.32 56.04 -55.14
N ALA A 397 -37.63 55.98 -54.89
CA ALA A 397 -38.21 55.02 -53.97
C ALA A 397 -38.06 53.56 -54.48
N THR A 398 -38.21 53.32 -55.78
CA THR A 398 -37.98 52.00 -56.37
C THR A 398 -36.52 51.57 -56.27
N GLU A 399 -35.56 52.47 -56.50
CA GLU A 399 -34.12 52.18 -56.35
C GLU A 399 -33.77 51.78 -54.91
N LYS A 400 -34.20 52.56 -53.92
CA LYS A 400 -34.02 52.21 -52.50
C LYS A 400 -34.67 50.88 -52.13
N THR A 401 -35.83 50.57 -52.72
CA THR A 401 -36.51 49.29 -52.45
C THR A 401 -35.73 48.12 -53.06
N ALA A 402 -35.13 48.30 -54.25
CA ALA A 402 -34.24 47.29 -54.85
C ALA A 402 -32.99 47.05 -53.98
N GLU A 403 -32.36 48.12 -53.48
CA GLU A 403 -31.24 48.00 -52.54
C GLU A 403 -31.61 47.22 -51.27
N ASN A 404 -32.80 47.47 -50.71
CA ASN A 404 -33.31 46.73 -49.54
C ASN A 404 -33.50 45.24 -49.85
N PHE A 405 -34.05 44.89 -51.02
CA PHE A 405 -34.17 43.48 -51.41
C PHE A 405 -32.80 42.81 -51.55
N ASN A 406 -31.81 43.51 -52.11
CA ASN A 406 -30.45 43.00 -52.21
C ASN A 406 -29.82 42.73 -50.82
N GLN A 407 -29.98 43.66 -49.88
CA GLN A 407 -29.52 43.47 -48.49
C GLN A 407 -30.24 42.30 -47.80
N ILE A 408 -31.55 42.14 -48.00
CA ILE A 408 -32.30 41.00 -47.46
C ILE A 408 -31.75 39.69 -48.03
N LEU A 409 -31.43 39.65 -49.34
CA LEU A 409 -30.86 38.46 -49.97
C LEU A 409 -29.49 38.11 -49.39
N MET A 410 -28.61 39.09 -49.20
CA MET A 410 -27.30 38.90 -48.56
C MET A 410 -27.45 38.34 -47.15
N ASN A 411 -28.30 38.94 -46.31
CA ASN A 411 -28.55 38.48 -44.94
C ASN A 411 -29.13 37.06 -44.92
N THR A 412 -30.05 36.75 -45.84
CA THR A 412 -30.68 35.43 -45.96
C THR A 412 -29.65 34.34 -46.30
N ASN A 413 -28.73 34.65 -47.22
CA ASN A 413 -27.62 33.76 -47.58
C ASN A 413 -26.66 33.54 -46.40
N GLN A 414 -26.38 34.59 -45.62
CA GLN A 414 -25.56 34.47 -44.40
C GLN A 414 -26.23 33.55 -43.36
N VAL A 415 -27.55 33.68 -43.15
CA VAL A 415 -28.28 32.79 -42.24
C VAL A 415 -28.21 31.34 -42.73
N ALA A 416 -28.35 31.09 -44.04
CA ALA A 416 -28.23 29.74 -44.59
C ALA A 416 -26.82 29.13 -44.39
N ALA A 417 -25.78 29.95 -44.54
CA ALA A 417 -24.39 29.54 -44.30
C ALA A 417 -24.16 29.21 -42.81
N GLN A 418 -24.56 30.10 -41.90
CA GLN A 418 -24.48 29.87 -40.46
C GLN A 418 -25.25 28.63 -40.02
N SER A 419 -26.40 28.37 -40.65
CA SER A 419 -27.15 27.13 -40.44
C SER A 419 -26.30 25.89 -40.74
N SER A 420 -25.57 25.91 -41.86
CA SER A 420 -24.70 24.81 -42.26
C SER A 420 -23.52 24.64 -41.30
N GLU A 421 -22.93 25.74 -40.81
CA GLU A 421 -21.90 25.71 -39.76
C GLU A 421 -22.42 25.09 -38.46
N VAL A 422 -23.65 25.43 -38.05
CA VAL A 422 -24.28 24.80 -36.87
C VAL A 422 -24.44 23.29 -37.05
N GLN A 423 -24.78 22.81 -38.26
CA GLN A 423 -24.85 21.36 -38.52
C GLN A 423 -23.49 20.68 -38.33
N GLU A 424 -22.42 21.32 -38.78
CA GLU A 424 -21.06 20.78 -38.62
C GLU A 424 -20.64 20.73 -37.14
N LEU A 425 -20.94 21.78 -36.36
CA LEU A 425 -20.72 21.79 -34.92
C LEU A 425 -21.51 20.69 -34.19
N ILE A 426 -22.72 20.39 -34.65
CA ILE A 426 -23.53 19.29 -34.11
C ILE A 426 -22.90 17.92 -34.43
N ASN A 427 -22.32 17.74 -35.62
CA ASN A 427 -21.59 16.51 -35.94
C ASN A 427 -20.37 16.31 -35.02
N GLN A 428 -19.60 17.37 -34.79
CA GLN A 428 -18.48 17.34 -33.84
C GLN A 428 -18.95 17.05 -32.41
N LEU A 429 -20.13 17.58 -32.03
CA LEU A 429 -20.74 17.27 -30.74
C LEU A 429 -21.07 15.78 -30.62
N TYR A 430 -21.62 15.14 -31.67
CA TYR A 430 -21.87 13.70 -31.67
C TYR A 430 -20.61 12.86 -31.56
N GLU A 431 -19.52 13.25 -32.22
CA GLU A 431 -18.23 12.56 -32.06
C GLU A 431 -17.74 12.66 -30.61
N SER A 432 -17.78 13.86 -30.02
CA SER A 432 -17.39 14.11 -28.64
C SER A 432 -18.23 13.33 -27.63
N THR A 433 -19.56 13.31 -27.80
CA THR A 433 -20.44 12.51 -26.94
C THR A 433 -20.16 11.01 -27.10
N GLY A 434 -19.85 10.55 -28.32
CA GLY A 434 -19.39 9.18 -28.57
C GLY A 434 -18.14 8.81 -27.79
N TYR A 435 -17.12 9.67 -27.76
CA TYR A 435 -15.92 9.46 -26.94
C TYR A 435 -16.24 9.41 -25.45
N ILE A 436 -17.10 10.31 -24.95
CA ILE A 436 -17.50 10.33 -23.53
C ILE A 436 -18.22 9.04 -23.15
N VAL A 437 -19.08 8.48 -24.01
CA VAL A 437 -19.72 7.17 -23.77
C VAL A 437 -18.66 6.07 -23.59
N GLY A 438 -17.61 6.06 -24.42
CA GLY A 438 -16.50 5.13 -24.28
C GLY A 438 -15.80 5.23 -22.92
N GLU A 439 -15.51 6.45 -22.47
CA GLU A 439 -14.91 6.70 -21.16
C GLU A 439 -15.83 6.29 -20.01
N ILE A 440 -17.13 6.56 -20.10
CA ILE A 440 -18.13 6.11 -19.12
C ILE A 440 -18.10 4.58 -18.97
N HIS A 441 -18.03 3.83 -20.08
CA HIS A 441 -17.91 2.38 -20.03
C HIS A 441 -16.61 1.92 -19.36
N SER A 442 -15.48 2.59 -19.64
CA SER A 442 -14.20 2.31 -19.00
C SER A 442 -14.26 2.52 -17.47
N VAL A 443 -14.79 3.67 -17.04
CA VAL A 443 -14.94 4.02 -15.62
C VAL A 443 -15.92 3.06 -14.92
N SER A 444 -17.00 2.67 -15.59
CA SER A 444 -17.94 1.66 -15.08
C SER A 444 -17.25 0.32 -14.83
N GLY A 445 -16.42 -0.15 -15.77
CA GLY A 445 -15.66 -1.39 -15.62
C GLY A 445 -14.64 -1.31 -14.48
N ILE A 446 -13.97 -0.17 -14.32
CA ILE A 446 -13.06 0.07 -13.19
C ILE A 446 -13.82 0.04 -11.85
N ALA A 447 -15.00 0.66 -11.77
CA ALA A 447 -15.81 0.65 -10.55
C ALA A 447 -16.24 -0.77 -10.18
N GLU A 448 -16.70 -1.58 -11.15
CA GLU A 448 -17.09 -2.98 -10.93
C GLU A 448 -15.91 -3.83 -10.45
N THR A 449 -14.75 -3.69 -11.11
CA THR A 449 -13.52 -4.41 -10.71
C THR A 449 -13.06 -3.97 -9.31
N SER A 450 -13.13 -2.67 -9.01
CA SER A 450 -12.76 -2.12 -7.71
C SER A 450 -13.67 -2.62 -6.59
N SER A 451 -14.98 -2.75 -6.86
CA SER A 451 -15.93 -3.34 -5.92
C SER A 451 -15.53 -4.77 -5.57
N GLY A 452 -15.22 -5.59 -6.57
CA GLY A 452 -14.74 -6.97 -6.36
C GLY A 452 -13.43 -7.03 -5.56
N SER A 453 -12.46 -6.16 -5.85
CA SER A 453 -11.21 -6.09 -5.09
C SER A 453 -11.41 -5.66 -3.63
N VAL A 454 -12.36 -4.75 -3.37
CA VAL A 454 -12.70 -4.34 -2.00
C VAL A 454 -13.32 -5.50 -1.23
N GLU A 455 -14.24 -6.25 -1.84
CA GLU A 455 -14.82 -7.45 -1.23
C GLU A 455 -13.76 -8.50 -0.90
N GLU A 456 -12.83 -8.77 -1.81
CA GLU A 456 -11.73 -9.73 -1.62
C GLU A 456 -10.79 -9.33 -0.47
N VAL A 457 -10.43 -8.04 -0.39
CA VAL A 457 -9.60 -7.54 0.71
C VAL A 457 -10.33 -7.62 2.04
N LEU A 458 -11.59 -7.22 2.10
CA LEU A 458 -12.38 -7.30 3.34
C LEU A 458 -12.53 -8.76 3.81
N ALA A 459 -12.75 -9.71 2.89
CA ALA A 459 -12.77 -11.13 3.22
C ALA A 459 -11.42 -11.64 3.75
N SER A 460 -10.31 -11.20 3.15
CA SER A 460 -8.94 -11.54 3.61
C SER A 460 -8.65 -10.97 5.00
N VAL A 461 -9.14 -9.76 5.30
CA VAL A 461 -8.99 -9.13 6.61
C VAL A 461 -9.81 -9.86 7.67
N GLU A 462 -11.01 -10.34 7.33
CA GLU A 462 -11.82 -11.19 8.21
C GLU A 462 -11.09 -12.49 8.58
N GLU A 463 -10.47 -13.15 7.60
CA GLU A 463 -9.66 -14.35 7.82
C GLU A 463 -8.42 -14.04 8.68
N GLN A 464 -7.74 -12.92 8.41
CA GLN A 464 -6.62 -12.44 9.21
C GLN A 464 -7.04 -12.17 10.67
N HIS A 465 -8.24 -11.60 10.88
CA HIS A 465 -8.76 -11.34 12.22
C HIS A 465 -8.96 -12.65 13.00
N LYS A 466 -9.54 -13.67 12.36
CA LYS A 466 -9.69 -15.01 12.94
C LYS A 466 -8.34 -15.65 13.29
N CYS A 467 -7.35 -15.53 12.40
CA CYS A 467 -5.99 -16.03 12.66
C CYS A 467 -5.35 -15.32 13.86
N VAL A 468 -5.54 -14.01 13.99
CA VAL A 468 -5.09 -13.24 15.16
C VAL A 468 -5.72 -13.78 16.44
N GLU A 469 -7.04 -14.04 16.48
CA GLU A 469 -7.70 -14.63 17.64
C GLU A 469 -7.14 -16.01 18.01
N GLU A 470 -6.95 -16.90 17.02
CA GLU A 470 -6.40 -18.24 17.23
C GLU A 470 -4.95 -18.20 17.78
N VAL A 471 -4.14 -17.25 17.29
CA VAL A 471 -2.78 -17.02 17.79
C VAL A 471 -2.82 -16.49 19.23
N VAL A 472 -3.70 -15.54 19.55
CA VAL A 472 -3.88 -15.05 20.94
C VAL A 472 -4.24 -16.19 21.89
N ASP A 473 -5.20 -17.04 21.52
CA ASP A 473 -5.59 -18.19 22.34
C ASP A 473 -4.44 -19.20 22.54
N SER A 474 -3.67 -19.46 21.48
CA SER A 474 -2.48 -20.32 21.53
C SER A 474 -1.40 -19.74 22.44
N PHE A 475 -1.20 -18.42 22.44
CA PHE A 475 -0.25 -17.75 23.33
C PHE A 475 -0.70 -17.76 24.80
N ASN A 476 -1.99 -17.63 25.08
CA ASN A 476 -2.50 -17.75 26.45
C ASN A 476 -2.22 -19.16 27.02
N LYS A 477 -2.38 -20.22 26.20
CA LYS A 477 -2.01 -21.59 26.58
C LYS A 477 -0.50 -21.77 26.77
N PHE A 478 0.29 -21.16 25.89
CA PHE A 478 1.75 -21.18 25.98
C PHE A 478 2.28 -20.46 27.24
N GLU A 479 1.69 -19.33 27.60
CA GLU A 479 2.02 -18.55 28.81
C GLU A 479 1.74 -19.38 30.07
N ALA A 480 0.64 -20.14 30.11
CA ALA A 480 0.33 -21.06 31.20
C ALA A 480 1.39 -22.18 31.35
N LEU A 481 1.79 -22.82 30.25
CA LEU A 481 2.82 -23.88 30.26
C LEU A 481 4.20 -23.33 30.68
N THR A 482 4.54 -22.12 30.24
CA THR A 482 5.81 -21.48 30.61
C THR A 482 5.82 -21.08 32.10
N SER A 483 4.66 -20.68 32.64
CA SER A 483 4.50 -20.42 34.07
C SER A 483 4.68 -21.69 34.90
N GLU A 484 4.09 -22.81 34.48
CA GLU A 484 4.24 -24.12 35.14
C GLU A 484 5.71 -24.59 35.12
N LEU A 485 6.40 -24.43 33.99
CA LEU A 485 7.84 -24.73 33.88
C LEU A 485 8.68 -23.88 34.85
N ASN A 486 8.33 -22.60 35.02
CA ASN A 486 9.05 -21.69 35.90
C ASN A 486 8.81 -22.00 37.39
N GLU A 487 7.64 -22.54 37.75
CA GLU A 487 7.40 -23.09 39.10
C GLU A 487 8.24 -24.34 39.36
N LEU A 488 8.30 -25.28 38.41
CA LEU A 488 9.09 -26.52 38.53
C LEU A 488 10.61 -26.28 38.67
N VAL A 489 11.11 -25.13 38.22
CA VAL A 489 12.54 -24.76 38.31
C VAL A 489 12.87 -24.01 39.61
N LYS A 490 11.84 -23.50 40.32
CA LYS A 490 12.00 -22.81 41.61
C LYS A 490 11.94 -23.74 42.82
N GLU A 491 11.25 -24.88 42.71
CA GLU A 491 11.30 -25.99 43.68
C GLU A 491 12.61 -26.77 43.58
#